data_AF-A0A8J8JPA8-F1
#
_entry.id   AF-A0A8J8JPA8-F1
#
_cell.length_a   1.000
_cell.length_b   1.000
_cell.length_c   1.000
_cell.angle_alpha   90.00
_cell.angle_beta   90.00
_cell.angle_gamma   90.00
#
_symmetry.space_group_name_H-M   'P 1'
#
loop_
_entity.id
_entity.type
_entity.pdbx_description
1 polymer ?
#
loop_
_entity_poly.entity_id
_entity_poly.type
_entity_poly.pdbx_seq_one_letter_code
_entity_poly.pdbx_strand_id
1 'polypeptide(L)'
;MKDVEKMNKNKKLTHSELIDKIYDIISPYFRHIFIEKRNGTNYIQIFDEKKLIENEQNRFKIANADMLVLDEKEKPLLIIEPETSASPKTFGRSIPIYTIAQKVKIENKEYSIECPLLLLIVIPKQPEKGQKEHQLPDLEEKFKKTIDLKESSLKDFAICQIDALKPTLKRLFINNGYKEYGCYFD
;
A
#
# COMPACT_ATOMS: atom_id res chain seq x y z
N MET A 1 -9.51 36.63 -10.52
CA MET A 1 -9.59 35.80 -9.30
C MET A 1 -10.43 34.54 -9.47
N LYS A 2 -11.61 34.58 -10.13
CA LYS A 2 -12.48 33.39 -10.34
C LYS A 2 -11.90 32.30 -11.26
N ASP A 3 -10.91 32.63 -12.10
CA ASP A 3 -10.32 31.69 -13.07
C ASP A 3 -9.15 30.86 -12.51
N VAL A 4 -8.43 31.38 -11.49
CA VAL A 4 -7.35 30.64 -10.82
C VAL A 4 -7.93 29.57 -9.87
N GLU A 5 -9.08 29.84 -9.24
CA GLU A 5 -9.79 28.86 -8.41
C GLU A 5 -10.43 27.72 -9.22
N LYS A 6 -10.76 27.95 -10.50
CA LYS A 6 -11.29 26.90 -11.39
C LYS A 6 -10.19 25.98 -11.94
N MET A 7 -8.97 26.48 -12.17
CA MET A 7 -7.86 25.65 -12.65
C MET A 7 -7.37 24.64 -11.60
N ASN A 8 -7.54 24.93 -10.31
CA ASN A 8 -7.08 24.05 -9.23
C ASN A 8 -8.02 22.89 -8.88
N LYS A 9 -9.30 22.91 -9.31
CA LYS A 9 -10.28 21.86 -8.95
C LYS A 9 -10.19 20.59 -9.81
N ASN A 10 -9.44 20.61 -10.91
CA ASN A 10 -9.32 19.48 -11.85
C ASN A 10 -7.90 18.92 -11.98
N LYS A 11 -6.95 19.34 -11.12
CA LYS A 11 -5.58 18.80 -11.19
C LYS A 11 -5.60 17.35 -10.69
N LYS A 12 -5.40 16.40 -11.60
CA LYS A 12 -5.15 15.00 -11.24
C LYS A 12 -3.84 14.94 -10.44
N LEU A 13 -3.91 14.44 -9.21
CA LEU A 13 -2.71 14.22 -8.40
C LEU A 13 -1.78 13.27 -9.16
N THR A 14 -0.52 13.69 -9.30
CA THR A 14 0.55 12.81 -9.77
C THR A 14 0.84 11.72 -8.75
N HIS A 15 1.52 10.66 -9.18
CA HIS A 15 1.94 9.58 -8.28
C HIS A 15 2.77 10.09 -7.10
N SER A 16 3.75 10.97 -7.35
CA SER A 16 4.58 11.56 -6.30
C SER A 16 3.77 12.42 -5.33
N GLU A 17 2.86 13.27 -5.83
CA GLU A 17 2.01 14.08 -4.94
C GLU A 17 1.08 13.21 -4.07
N LEU A 18 0.68 12.04 -4.56
CA LEU A 18 -0.11 11.09 -3.77
C LEU A 18 0.74 10.42 -2.68
N ILE A 19 1.97 10.01 -3.01
CA ILE A 19 2.97 9.53 -2.04
C ILE A 19 3.19 10.54 -0.93
N ASP A 20 3.41 11.82 -1.28
CA ASP A 20 3.63 12.90 -0.29
C ASP A 20 2.45 13.00 0.68
N LYS A 21 1.23 13.04 0.16
CA LYS A 21 0.02 13.12 0.98
C LYS A 21 -0.14 11.90 1.90
N ILE A 22 0.15 10.71 1.39
CA ILE A 22 0.09 9.48 2.21
C ILE A 22 1.12 9.58 3.33
N TYR A 23 2.36 9.96 3.01
CA TYR A 23 3.44 10.10 3.99
C TYR A 23 3.10 11.12 5.08
N ASP A 24 2.59 12.29 4.73
CA ASP A 24 2.19 13.32 5.69
C ASP A 24 1.11 12.81 6.66
N ILE A 25 0.21 11.95 6.18
CA ILE A 25 -0.86 11.37 7.00
C ILE A 25 -0.32 10.28 7.94
N ILE A 26 0.63 9.45 7.51
CA ILE A 26 1.07 8.28 8.27
C ILE A 26 2.33 8.51 9.12
N SER A 27 3.20 9.45 8.73
CA SER A 27 4.49 9.71 9.39
C SER A 27 4.41 10.13 10.86
N PRO A 28 3.33 10.75 11.38
CA PRO A 28 3.20 10.98 12.82
C PRO A 28 3.04 9.69 13.64
N TYR A 29 2.66 8.58 12.99
CA TYR A 29 2.24 7.35 13.66
C TYR A 29 3.22 6.19 13.50
N PHE A 30 4.10 6.25 12.50
CA PHE A 30 5.09 5.20 12.25
C PHE A 30 6.51 5.78 12.16
N ARG A 31 7.44 5.13 12.87
CA ARG A 31 8.86 5.50 12.86
C ARG A 31 9.61 4.96 11.65
N HIS A 32 9.22 3.79 11.16
CA HIS A 32 9.93 3.05 10.13
C HIS A 32 9.12 3.01 8.84
N ILE A 33 9.23 4.07 8.05
CA ILE A 33 8.59 4.19 6.74
C ILE A 33 9.67 4.29 5.67
N PHE A 34 9.65 3.38 4.71
CA PHE A 34 10.50 3.37 3.54
C PHE A 34 9.68 3.72 2.31
N ILE A 35 10.21 4.56 1.45
CA ILE A 35 9.55 5.02 0.23
C ILE A 35 10.52 4.85 -0.94
N GLU A 36 10.06 4.26 -2.03
CA GLU A 36 10.86 4.09 -3.25
C GLU A 36 11.40 5.45 -3.73
N LYS A 37 12.68 5.49 -4.09
CA LYS A 37 13.43 6.67 -4.56
C LYS A 37 13.46 7.85 -3.59
N ARG A 38 13.39 7.63 -2.26
CA ARG A 38 13.51 8.69 -1.24
C ARG A 38 14.45 8.29 -0.12
N ASN A 39 15.09 9.29 0.50
CA ASN A 39 15.92 9.13 1.71
C ASN A 39 16.94 7.98 1.61
N GLY A 40 17.60 7.83 0.45
CA GLY A 40 18.57 6.75 0.19
C GLY A 40 17.95 5.45 -0.33
N THR A 41 16.67 5.20 -0.10
CA THR A 41 15.96 4.00 -0.57
C THR A 41 15.78 4.05 -2.08
N ASN A 42 16.62 3.35 -2.83
CA ASN A 42 16.48 3.25 -4.29
C ASN A 42 15.27 2.40 -4.69
N TYR A 43 15.13 1.22 -4.10
CA TYR A 43 14.07 0.26 -4.40
C TYR A 43 13.63 -0.47 -3.13
N ILE A 44 12.34 -0.80 -3.06
CA ILE A 44 11.77 -1.76 -2.10
C ILE A 44 11.41 -3.00 -2.91
N GLN A 45 12.27 -4.01 -2.92
CA GLN A 45 12.15 -5.17 -3.80
C GLN A 45 11.38 -6.29 -3.10
N ILE A 46 10.43 -6.90 -3.80
CA ILE A 46 9.58 -7.99 -3.30
C ILE A 46 9.98 -9.30 -4.00
N PHE A 47 10.10 -10.37 -3.22
CA PHE A 47 10.49 -11.71 -3.67
C PHE A 47 9.49 -12.77 -3.18
N ASP A 48 9.28 -13.83 -3.96
CA ASP A 48 8.46 -14.99 -3.60
C ASP A 48 9.24 -16.13 -2.91
N GLU A 49 10.53 -15.91 -2.62
CA GLU A 49 11.39 -16.91 -1.98
C GLU A 49 11.76 -16.59 -0.53
N LYS A 50 11.86 -17.65 0.28
CA LYS A 50 12.27 -17.56 1.69
C LYS A 50 13.76 -17.27 1.89
N LYS A 51 14.61 -17.53 0.89
CA LYS A 51 16.05 -17.30 0.97
C LYS A 51 16.52 -16.68 -0.33
N LEU A 52 17.21 -15.54 -0.24
CA LEU A 52 17.83 -14.93 -1.41
C LEU A 52 19.24 -15.50 -1.55
N ILE A 53 19.57 -15.97 -2.74
CA ILE A 53 20.91 -16.45 -3.06
C ILE A 53 21.76 -15.23 -3.42
N GLU A 54 22.89 -15.05 -2.74
CA GLU A 54 23.82 -13.97 -3.04
C GLU A 54 24.26 -14.04 -4.50
N ASN A 55 24.31 -12.88 -5.16
CA ASN A 55 24.66 -12.72 -6.58
C ASN A 55 23.64 -13.24 -7.61
N GLU A 56 22.48 -13.78 -7.20
CA GLU A 56 21.38 -14.19 -8.11
C GLU A 56 20.18 -13.21 -8.06
N GLN A 57 20.47 -11.91 -7.89
CA GLN A 57 19.54 -10.86 -7.42
C GLN A 57 18.18 -10.71 -8.13
N ASN A 58 17.99 -11.30 -9.31
CA ASN A 58 16.83 -11.01 -10.17
C ASN A 58 15.96 -12.21 -10.52
N ARG A 59 16.34 -13.45 -10.18
CA ARG A 59 15.61 -14.62 -10.70
C ARG A 59 14.19 -14.74 -10.15
N PHE A 60 13.98 -14.25 -8.93
CA PHE A 60 12.74 -14.43 -8.16
C PHE A 60 12.19 -13.10 -7.62
N LYS A 61 12.68 -11.98 -8.16
CA LYS A 61 12.09 -10.67 -7.90
C LYS A 61 10.74 -10.60 -8.62
N ILE A 62 9.66 -10.41 -7.87
CA ILE A 62 8.30 -10.35 -8.41
C ILE A 62 7.78 -8.92 -8.55
N ALA A 63 8.27 -7.96 -7.75
CA ALA A 63 7.84 -6.56 -7.83
C ALA A 63 8.82 -5.57 -7.18
N ASN A 64 8.54 -4.28 -7.38
CA ASN A 64 8.95 -3.20 -6.48
C ASN A 64 7.69 -2.66 -5.81
N ALA A 65 7.78 -2.34 -4.53
CA ALA A 65 6.74 -1.63 -3.78
C ALA A 65 7.04 -0.13 -3.72
N ASP A 66 5.98 0.68 -3.62
CA ASP A 66 6.11 2.13 -3.47
C ASP A 66 6.45 2.54 -2.02
N MET A 67 5.77 1.94 -1.04
CA MET A 67 5.97 2.26 0.38
C MET A 67 5.87 1.02 1.26
N LEU A 68 6.82 0.88 2.19
CA LEU A 68 6.82 -0.14 3.23
C LEU A 68 6.83 0.51 4.62
N VAL A 69 5.92 0.04 5.47
CA VAL A 69 5.90 0.37 6.90
C VAL A 69 6.32 -0.87 7.68
N LEU A 70 7.29 -0.69 8.59
CA LEU A 70 7.66 -1.71 9.57
C LEU A 70 7.00 -1.41 10.92
N ASP A 71 6.71 -2.47 11.67
CA ASP A 71 6.29 -2.38 13.07
C ASP A 71 7.45 -1.93 13.98
N GLU A 72 7.17 -1.74 15.28
CA GLU A 72 8.20 -1.35 16.26
C GLU A 72 9.31 -2.40 16.46
N LYS A 73 9.11 -3.63 16.00
CA LYS A 73 10.10 -4.73 16.02
C LYS A 73 10.81 -4.88 14.68
N GLU A 74 10.70 -3.88 13.81
CA GLU A 74 11.25 -3.84 12.45
C GLU A 74 10.77 -4.99 11.55
N LYS A 75 9.56 -5.50 11.76
CA LYS A 75 8.92 -6.49 10.89
C LYS A 75 8.00 -5.81 9.86
N PRO A 76 7.95 -6.31 8.61
CA PRO A 76 6.99 -5.80 7.62
C PRO A 76 5.56 -5.85 8.15
N LEU A 77 4.90 -4.69 8.18
CA LEU A 77 3.54 -4.54 8.70
C LEU A 77 2.54 -4.20 7.59
N LEU A 78 2.86 -3.20 6.78
CA LEU A 78 1.96 -2.65 5.78
C LEU A 78 2.73 -2.23 4.53
N ILE A 79 2.26 -2.65 3.36
CA ILE A 79 2.62 -2.04 2.08
C ILE A 79 1.52 -1.06 1.67
N ILE A 80 1.93 0.10 1.16
CA ILE A 80 1.01 1.07 0.57
C ILE A 80 1.36 1.25 -0.91
N GLU A 81 0.38 1.02 -1.77
CA GLU A 81 0.45 1.18 -3.23
C GLU A 81 -0.42 2.37 -3.65
N PRO A 82 0.18 3.55 -3.89
CA PRO A 82 -0.51 4.67 -4.50
C PRO A 82 -0.85 4.34 -5.96
N GLU A 83 -2.09 4.50 -6.37
CA GLU A 83 -2.53 4.19 -7.73
C GLU A 83 -3.25 5.37 -8.34
N THR A 84 -2.81 5.80 -9.52
CA THR A 84 -3.38 7.00 -10.18
C THR A 84 -4.72 6.73 -10.88
N SER A 85 -5.21 5.48 -10.85
CA SER A 85 -6.49 5.08 -11.44
C SER A 85 -7.21 4.05 -10.60
N ALA A 86 -8.52 4.22 -10.44
CA ALA A 86 -9.40 3.27 -9.79
C ALA A 86 -9.93 2.24 -10.78
N SER A 87 -9.11 1.23 -11.12
CA SER A 87 -9.52 0.19 -12.07
C SER A 87 -9.30 -1.21 -11.52
N PRO A 88 -10.19 -2.17 -11.79
CA PRO A 88 -9.96 -3.58 -11.41
C PRO A 88 -8.63 -4.13 -11.94
N LYS A 89 -8.21 -3.70 -13.14
CA LYS A 89 -6.93 -4.10 -13.74
C LYS A 89 -5.73 -3.66 -12.88
N THR A 90 -5.82 -2.47 -12.31
CA THR A 90 -4.79 -1.91 -11.42
C THR A 90 -4.69 -2.73 -10.15
N PHE A 91 -5.81 -2.94 -9.47
CA PHE A 91 -5.85 -3.63 -8.17
C PHE A 91 -5.52 -5.13 -8.30
N GLY A 92 -5.99 -5.76 -9.38
CA GLY A 92 -5.70 -7.15 -9.70
C GLY A 92 -4.23 -7.43 -10.04
N ARG A 93 -3.40 -6.40 -10.22
CA ARG A 93 -1.94 -6.57 -10.33
C ARG A 93 -1.29 -6.65 -8.95
N SER A 94 -1.62 -5.72 -8.05
CA SER A 94 -0.93 -5.59 -6.77
C SER A 94 -1.31 -6.71 -5.80
N ILE A 95 -2.59 -7.07 -5.70
CA ILE A 95 -3.04 -8.05 -4.69
C ILE A 95 -2.33 -9.40 -4.86
N PRO A 96 -2.31 -10.06 -6.06
CA PRO A 96 -1.66 -11.36 -6.20
C PRO A 96 -0.16 -11.35 -5.91
N ILE A 97 0.55 -10.26 -6.22
CA ILE A 97 1.98 -10.12 -5.91
C ILE A 97 2.21 -10.30 -4.41
N TYR A 98 1.43 -9.59 -3.59
CA TYR A 98 1.59 -9.65 -2.15
C TYR A 98 1.06 -10.95 -1.56
N THR A 99 0.22 -11.70 -2.28
CA THR A 99 -0.23 -13.00 -1.79
C THR A 99 0.87 -14.05 -1.70
N ILE A 100 1.87 -13.97 -2.59
CA ILE A 100 2.98 -14.93 -2.67
C ILE A 100 4.30 -14.38 -2.11
N ALA A 101 4.34 -13.11 -1.72
CA ALA A 101 5.55 -12.43 -1.27
C ALA A 101 6.13 -13.08 0.00
N GLN A 102 7.37 -13.56 -0.04
CA GLN A 102 8.03 -14.16 1.13
C GLN A 102 9.05 -13.21 1.76
N LYS A 103 9.63 -12.29 0.97
CA LYS A 103 10.68 -11.38 1.44
C LYS A 103 10.55 -9.98 0.84
N VAL A 104 10.99 -9.00 1.63
CA VAL A 104 11.24 -7.63 1.18
C VAL A 104 12.72 -7.30 1.35
N LYS A 105 13.35 -6.70 0.34
CA LYS A 105 14.72 -6.20 0.42
C LYS A 105 14.74 -4.70 0.18
N ILE A 106 15.42 -4.00 1.08
CA ILE A 106 15.70 -2.57 0.97
C ILE A 106 17.22 -2.44 1.04
N GLU A 107 17.82 -2.00 -0.06
CA GLU A 107 19.27 -1.92 -0.21
C GLU A 107 19.94 -3.26 0.15
N ASN A 108 20.72 -3.33 1.24
CA ASN A 108 21.41 -4.53 1.68
C ASN A 108 20.68 -5.27 2.83
N LYS A 109 19.54 -4.77 3.30
CA LYS A 109 18.78 -5.37 4.40
C LYS A 109 17.59 -6.15 3.88
N GLU A 110 17.45 -7.37 4.39
CA GLU A 110 16.36 -8.29 4.06
C GLU A 110 15.39 -8.40 5.24
N TYR A 111 14.11 -8.47 4.91
CA TYR A 111 13.02 -8.63 5.86
C TYR A 111 12.18 -9.83 5.45
N SER A 112 11.99 -10.77 6.37
CA SER A 112 11.12 -11.92 6.19
C SER A 112 9.66 -11.50 6.37
N ILE A 113 8.79 -11.91 5.44
CA ILE A 113 7.33 -11.74 5.58
C ILE A 113 6.79 -13.01 6.28
N GLU A 114 7.11 -13.15 7.56
CA GLU A 114 6.66 -14.28 8.40
C GLU A 114 5.38 -13.96 9.18
N CYS A 115 5.09 -12.68 9.38
CA CYS A 115 3.84 -12.20 9.97
C CYS A 115 2.98 -11.64 8.84
N PRO A 116 1.69 -11.96 8.78
CA PRO A 116 0.95 -11.73 7.56
C PRO A 116 0.79 -10.21 7.35
N LEU A 117 1.25 -9.79 6.18
CA LEU A 117 1.41 -8.42 5.71
C LEU A 117 0.03 -7.82 5.42
N LEU A 118 -0.15 -6.53 5.69
CA LEU A 118 -1.31 -5.79 5.20
C LEU A 118 -0.97 -5.06 3.90
N LEU A 119 -1.95 -4.94 3.01
CA LEU A 119 -1.84 -4.12 1.80
C LEU A 119 -2.90 -3.01 1.82
N LEU A 120 -2.48 -1.80 1.50
CA LEU A 120 -3.39 -0.69 1.27
C LEU A 120 -3.16 -0.11 -0.11
N ILE A 121 -4.19 -0.12 -0.95
CA ILE A 121 -4.17 0.56 -2.24
C ILE A 121 -4.88 1.90 -2.08
N VAL A 122 -4.16 2.99 -2.35
CA VAL A 122 -4.67 4.35 -2.19
C VAL A 122 -4.78 5.03 -3.54
N ILE A 123 -5.96 5.54 -3.87
CA ILE A 123 -6.19 6.29 -5.11
C ILE A 123 -6.44 7.78 -4.82
N PRO A 124 -6.22 8.68 -5.78
CA PRO A 124 -6.59 10.08 -5.60
C PRO A 124 -8.12 10.22 -5.51
N LYS A 125 -8.57 11.33 -4.92
CA LYS A 125 -9.97 11.74 -4.96
C LYS A 125 -10.45 11.78 -6.41
N GLN A 126 -11.56 11.11 -6.69
CA GLN A 126 -12.16 11.15 -8.01
C GLN A 126 -12.93 12.46 -8.22
N PRO A 127 -12.98 12.99 -9.45
CA PRO A 127 -13.82 14.14 -9.76
C PRO A 127 -15.30 13.80 -9.55
N GLU A 128 -16.08 14.76 -9.06
CA GLU A 128 -17.52 14.59 -8.76
C GLU A 128 -18.28 13.99 -9.96
N LYS A 129 -17.96 14.47 -11.17
CA LYS A 129 -18.53 13.93 -12.41
C LYS A 129 -17.89 12.58 -12.73
N GLY A 130 -18.62 11.50 -12.51
CA GLY A 130 -18.18 10.14 -12.80
C GLY A 130 -17.46 9.46 -11.63
N GLN A 131 -17.61 9.97 -10.40
CA GLN A 131 -17.13 9.32 -9.19
C GLN A 131 -17.74 7.93 -9.03
N LYS A 132 -16.88 6.93 -8.88
CA LYS A 132 -17.18 5.52 -8.67
C LYS A 132 -16.67 5.03 -7.30
N GLU A 133 -16.51 5.94 -6.35
CA GLU A 133 -16.04 5.62 -5.00
C GLU A 133 -16.93 4.57 -4.31
N HIS A 134 -18.24 4.69 -4.49
CA HIS A 134 -19.22 3.71 -3.98
C HIS A 134 -19.00 2.29 -4.52
N GLN A 135 -18.24 2.11 -5.60
CA GLN A 135 -17.91 0.82 -6.19
C GLN A 135 -16.64 0.21 -5.58
N LEU A 136 -15.82 0.98 -4.87
CA LEU A 136 -14.58 0.48 -4.26
C LEU A 136 -14.85 -0.61 -3.20
N PRO A 137 -15.83 -0.46 -2.29
CA PRO A 137 -16.14 -1.52 -1.32
C PRO A 137 -16.62 -2.81 -1.98
N ASP A 138 -17.50 -2.72 -2.99
CA ASP A 138 -17.97 -3.88 -3.76
C ASP A 138 -16.81 -4.58 -4.50
N LEU A 139 -15.90 -3.79 -5.08
CA LEU A 139 -14.72 -4.33 -5.76
C LEU A 139 -13.73 -4.98 -4.78
N GLU A 140 -13.48 -4.36 -3.62
CA GLU A 140 -12.67 -4.93 -2.53
C GLU A 140 -13.26 -6.28 -2.08
N GLU A 141 -14.57 -6.32 -1.82
CA GLU A 141 -15.27 -7.54 -1.41
C GLU A 141 -15.18 -8.64 -2.48
N LYS A 142 -15.32 -8.29 -3.76
CA LYS A 142 -15.15 -9.24 -4.88
C LYS A 142 -13.74 -9.84 -4.91
N PHE A 143 -12.70 -9.02 -4.74
CA PHE A 143 -11.34 -9.54 -4.65
C PHE A 143 -11.16 -10.44 -3.42
N LYS A 144 -11.67 -10.05 -2.25
CA LYS A 144 -11.61 -10.86 -1.02
C LYS A 144 -12.32 -12.21 -1.13
N LYS A 145 -13.41 -12.28 -1.90
CA LYS A 145 -14.11 -13.54 -2.20
C LYS A 145 -13.42 -14.42 -3.23
N THR A 146 -12.62 -13.81 -4.10
CA THR A 146 -11.98 -14.52 -5.24
C THR A 146 -10.59 -15.05 -4.89
N ILE A 147 -9.86 -14.33 -4.04
CA ILE A 147 -8.47 -14.64 -3.69
C ILE A 147 -8.44 -15.32 -2.33
N ASP A 148 -7.86 -16.52 -2.26
CA ASP A 148 -7.64 -17.22 -0.99
C ASP A 148 -6.43 -16.63 -0.26
N LEU A 149 -6.67 -16.10 0.94
CA LEU A 149 -5.63 -15.51 1.80
C LEU A 149 -5.17 -16.44 2.93
N LYS A 150 -5.76 -17.64 3.09
CA LYS A 150 -5.51 -18.50 4.27
C LYS A 150 -4.06 -18.95 4.41
N GLU A 151 -3.41 -19.27 3.30
CA GLU A 151 -1.99 -19.69 3.25
C GLU A 151 -1.11 -18.62 2.60
N SER A 152 -1.63 -17.40 2.52
CA SER A 152 -0.99 -16.27 1.87
C SER A 152 -0.12 -15.49 2.85
N SER A 153 0.95 -14.91 2.33
CA SER A 153 1.72 -13.90 3.07
C SER A 153 0.93 -12.60 3.30
N LEU A 154 -0.11 -12.34 2.51
CA LEU A 154 -1.00 -11.21 2.66
C LEU A 154 -2.15 -11.58 3.59
N LYS A 155 -2.24 -10.91 4.74
CA LYS A 155 -3.30 -11.11 5.74
C LYS A 155 -4.65 -10.63 5.24
N ASP A 156 -4.65 -9.40 4.75
CA ASP A 156 -5.83 -8.65 4.36
C ASP A 156 -5.37 -7.43 3.54
N PHE A 157 -6.29 -6.84 2.79
CA PHE A 157 -6.06 -5.62 2.06
C PHE A 157 -7.27 -4.69 2.09
N ALA A 158 -7.04 -3.43 1.78
CA ALA A 158 -8.10 -2.47 1.58
C ALA A 158 -7.82 -1.56 0.38
N ILE A 159 -8.88 -0.98 -0.19
CA ILE A 159 -8.82 -0.03 -1.29
C ILE A 159 -9.56 1.24 -0.85
N CYS A 160 -8.92 2.40 -0.95
CA CYS A 160 -9.55 3.66 -0.55
C CYS A 160 -9.09 4.86 -1.36
N GLN A 161 -9.90 5.92 -1.33
CA GLN A 161 -9.44 7.25 -1.72
C GLN A 161 -8.61 7.88 -0.62
N ILE A 162 -7.71 8.79 -0.99
CA ILE A 162 -6.85 9.53 -0.05
C ILE A 162 -7.64 10.22 1.07
N ASP A 163 -8.83 10.75 0.80
CA ASP A 163 -9.69 11.41 1.80
C ASP A 163 -10.23 10.41 2.85
N ALA A 164 -10.27 9.12 2.52
CA ALA A 164 -10.69 8.03 3.40
C ALA A 164 -9.51 7.21 3.94
N LEU A 165 -8.27 7.71 3.83
CA LEU A 165 -7.06 6.99 4.23
C LEU A 165 -7.07 6.62 5.72
N LYS A 166 -7.25 7.61 6.61
CA LYS A 166 -7.27 7.39 8.06
C LYS A 166 -8.34 6.37 8.51
N PRO A 167 -9.64 6.54 8.17
CA PRO A 167 -10.66 5.58 8.60
C PRO A 167 -10.43 4.18 8.00
N THR A 168 -9.88 4.09 6.78
CA THR A 168 -9.52 2.79 6.17
C THR A 168 -8.38 2.12 6.92
N LEU A 169 -7.30 2.84 7.24
CA LEU A 169 -6.18 2.32 8.03
C LEU A 169 -6.65 1.84 9.40
N LYS A 170 -7.46 2.64 10.10
CA LYS A 170 -8.08 2.25 11.37
C LYS A 170 -8.80 0.92 11.27
N ARG A 171 -9.72 0.80 10.30
CA ARG A 171 -10.50 -0.42 10.07
C ARG A 171 -9.60 -1.61 9.74
N LEU A 172 -8.65 -1.42 8.83
CA LEU A 172 -7.72 -2.46 8.38
C LEU A 172 -6.90 -3.00 9.55
N PHE A 173 -6.35 -2.13 10.41
CA PHE A 173 -5.58 -2.56 11.58
C PHE A 173 -6.45 -3.25 12.64
N ILE A 174 -7.59 -2.65 13.02
CA ILE A 174 -8.47 -3.20 14.06
C ILE A 174 -8.99 -4.59 13.68
N ASN A 175 -9.46 -4.76 12.43
CA ASN A 175 -10.00 -6.03 11.94
C ASN A 175 -8.93 -7.14 11.89
N ASN A 176 -7.65 -6.75 11.83
CA ASN A 176 -6.52 -7.66 11.72
C ASN A 176 -5.73 -7.82 13.03
N GLY A 177 -6.29 -7.39 14.16
CA GLY A 177 -5.68 -7.62 15.48
C GLY A 177 -4.53 -6.67 15.84
N TYR A 178 -4.35 -5.58 15.09
CA TYR A 178 -3.33 -4.55 15.28
C TYR A 178 -3.94 -3.30 15.93
N LYS A 179 -4.73 -3.48 17.00
CA LYS A 179 -5.58 -2.42 17.58
C LYS A 179 -4.79 -1.20 18.03
N GLU A 180 -3.58 -1.42 18.53
CA GLU A 180 -2.64 -0.38 18.94
C GLU A 180 -2.34 0.62 17.81
N TYR A 181 -2.21 0.13 16.57
CA TYR A 181 -2.05 0.97 15.38
C TYR A 181 -3.37 1.59 14.90
N GLY A 182 -4.50 0.94 15.19
CA GLY A 182 -5.83 1.45 14.85
C GLY A 182 -6.19 2.74 15.60
N CYS A 183 -5.80 2.84 16.88
CA CYS A 183 -6.07 4.02 17.72
C CYS A 183 -5.33 5.29 17.27
N TYR A 184 -4.31 5.16 16.42
CA TYR A 184 -3.59 6.31 15.87
C TYR A 184 -4.44 7.18 14.94
N PHE A 185 -5.51 6.61 14.38
CA PHE A 185 -6.33 7.24 13.34
C PHE A 185 -7.72 7.67 13.85
N ASP A 186 -7.83 7.92 15.16
CA ASP A 186 -9.00 8.51 15.81
C ASP A 186 -9.17 10.01 15.51
#